data_AF-A0A952P1C2-F1
#
_entry.id   AF-A0A952P1C2-F1
#
_cell.length_a   1.000
_cell.length_b   1.000
_cell.length_c   1.000
_cell.angle_alpha   90.00
_cell.angle_beta   90.00
_cell.angle_gamma   90.00
#
_symmetry.space_group_name_H-M   'P 1'
#
loop_
_entity.id
_entity.type
_entity.pdbx_description
1 polymer ?
#
loop_
_entity_poly.entity_id
_entity_poly.type
_entity_poly.pdbx_seq_one_letter_code
_entity_poly.pdbx_strand_id
1 'polypeptide(L)'
;MTQKPVKTSQDRAILTQDSFSPHAPALRAFYDEQFADPKSLAPKRFVWDYWNVRDQYRLLRTPAYHYFPEKLYMAFHKDLVMWGRRHLGCWDISPPWLSCYIDGCYQDLHSDVPHGPWAFVYSLSPQKPKYRGGETLVLSDGALNFWSSSPGSTDRELDSFVTRVSPQFNRLTVFDPRRPHGVRRVEGVDDPMDGRLVVHGWFSQPKTYVEGPLPGARVEKLLNAALDRILNELDVPADLWGTLAVGLSVGKDGRVARAEYRTRTVKDGTGQEPTRLLKEILKIYAAVEFPRATSATWITLPLIFEP
;
A
#
# COMPACT_ATOMS: atom_id res chain seq x y z
N MET A 1 -17.98 -5.59 -11.13
CA MET A 1 -17.63 -4.17 -10.91
C MET A 1 -16.27 -3.92 -11.52
N THR A 2 -16.11 -2.87 -12.33
CA THR A 2 -14.81 -2.51 -12.91
C THR A 2 -14.01 -1.73 -11.86
N GLN A 3 -12.76 -2.14 -11.60
CA GLN A 3 -11.85 -1.41 -10.73
C GLN A 3 -11.66 0.02 -11.23
N LYS A 4 -11.65 1.00 -10.32
CA LYS A 4 -11.29 2.38 -10.71
C LYS A 4 -9.77 2.48 -10.90
N PRO A 5 -9.30 3.48 -11.68
CA PRO A 5 -7.87 3.75 -11.80
C PRO A 5 -7.23 3.98 -10.43
N VAL A 6 -5.99 3.54 -10.26
CA VAL A 6 -5.18 3.87 -9.09
C VAL A 6 -4.98 5.39 -9.06
N LYS A 7 -5.31 6.01 -7.93
CA LYS A 7 -5.08 7.42 -7.68
C LYS A 7 -3.87 7.56 -6.79
N THR A 8 -3.07 8.57 -7.07
CA THR A 8 -1.86 8.89 -6.32
C THR A 8 -2.06 10.24 -5.66
N SER A 9 -1.73 10.32 -4.36
CA SER A 9 -1.67 11.59 -3.60
C SER A 9 -0.73 12.60 -4.25
N GLN A 10 -0.87 13.88 -3.88
CA GLN A 10 -0.02 14.95 -4.44
C GLN A 10 1.47 14.72 -4.19
N ASP A 11 1.82 14.23 -2.99
CA ASP A 11 3.19 13.85 -2.61
C ASP A 11 3.61 12.47 -3.16
N ARG A 12 2.69 11.78 -3.83
CA ARG A 12 2.85 10.46 -4.45
C ARG A 12 3.25 9.31 -3.54
N ALA A 13 3.18 9.53 -2.23
CA ALA A 13 3.56 8.54 -1.22
C ALA A 13 2.37 7.65 -0.79
N ILE A 14 1.16 7.99 -1.22
CA ILE A 14 -0.07 7.25 -0.94
C ILE A 14 -0.78 6.94 -2.26
N LEU A 15 -1.11 5.66 -2.43
CA LEU A 15 -1.92 5.14 -3.53
C LEU A 15 -3.27 4.73 -2.99
N THR A 16 -4.32 5.02 -3.73
CA THR A 16 -5.67 4.54 -3.43
C THR A 16 -6.29 3.90 -4.65
N GLN A 17 -7.00 2.79 -4.44
CA GLN A 17 -7.83 2.17 -5.47
C GLN A 17 -9.21 1.90 -4.92
N ASP A 18 -10.19 2.58 -5.51
CA ASP A 18 -11.61 2.40 -5.21
C ASP A 18 -12.17 1.22 -6.02
N SER A 19 -13.22 0.58 -5.50
CA SER A 19 -13.83 -0.61 -6.11
C SER A 19 -12.80 -1.71 -6.36
N PHE A 20 -11.89 -1.90 -5.40
CA PHE A 20 -10.70 -2.73 -5.54
C PHE A 20 -11.01 -4.21 -5.80
N SER A 21 -11.68 -4.89 -4.87
CA SER A 21 -11.93 -6.32 -4.98
C SER A 21 -13.41 -6.59 -5.33
N PRO A 22 -13.70 -7.50 -6.28
CA PRO A 22 -15.07 -7.97 -6.50
C PRO A 22 -15.61 -8.78 -5.31
N HIS A 23 -14.74 -9.25 -4.40
CA HIS A 23 -15.11 -10.04 -3.23
C HIS A 23 -15.49 -9.18 -2.00
N ALA A 24 -15.36 -7.85 -2.08
CA ALA A 24 -15.70 -6.94 -0.98
C ALA A 24 -17.11 -7.13 -0.41
N PRO A 25 -18.18 -7.26 -1.24
CA PRO A 25 -19.54 -7.44 -0.73
C PRO A 25 -19.69 -8.74 0.06
N ALA A 26 -19.08 -9.83 -0.40
CA ALA A 26 -19.16 -11.13 0.28
C ALA A 26 -18.39 -11.12 1.61
N LEU A 27 -17.19 -10.53 1.66
CA LEU A 27 -16.45 -10.34 2.92
C LEU A 27 -17.25 -9.54 3.93
N ARG A 28 -17.87 -8.45 3.47
CA ARG A 28 -18.67 -7.58 4.33
C ARG A 28 -19.95 -8.28 4.82
N ALA A 29 -20.68 -8.94 3.94
CA ALA A 29 -21.89 -9.69 4.30
C ALA A 29 -21.58 -10.79 5.33
N PHE A 30 -20.48 -11.52 5.16
CA PHE A 30 -20.05 -12.53 6.13
C PHE A 30 -19.81 -11.92 7.52
N TYR A 31 -19.15 -10.75 7.58
CA TYR A 31 -18.93 -10.05 8.85
C TYR A 31 -20.26 -9.61 9.49
N ASP A 32 -21.14 -8.96 8.73
CA ASP A 32 -22.45 -8.48 9.23
C ASP A 32 -23.32 -9.64 9.75
N GLU A 33 -23.32 -10.78 9.06
CA GLU A 33 -24.04 -11.98 9.48
C GLU A 33 -23.64 -12.46 10.88
N GLN A 34 -22.36 -12.34 11.26
CA GLN A 34 -21.90 -12.74 12.60
C GLN A 34 -22.50 -11.86 13.70
N PHE A 35 -22.83 -10.61 13.39
CA PHE A 35 -23.31 -9.61 14.34
C PHE A 35 -24.82 -9.32 14.25
N ALA A 36 -25.50 -9.83 13.22
CA ALA A 36 -26.91 -9.54 12.92
C ALA A 36 -27.89 -9.83 14.06
N ASP A 37 -27.70 -10.93 14.80
CA ASP A 37 -28.45 -11.21 16.04
C ASP A 37 -27.54 -10.98 17.26
N PRO A 38 -27.76 -9.95 18.09
CA PRO A 38 -26.93 -9.67 19.24
C PRO A 38 -26.94 -10.78 20.31
N LYS A 39 -27.94 -11.68 20.29
CA LYS A 39 -28.08 -12.81 21.23
C LYS A 39 -27.45 -14.10 20.71
N SER A 40 -26.96 -14.11 19.48
CA SER A 40 -26.32 -15.27 18.88
C SER A 40 -25.01 -15.62 19.58
N LEU A 41 -24.76 -16.92 19.75
CA LEU A 41 -23.51 -17.46 20.27
C LEU A 41 -22.54 -17.89 19.15
N ALA A 42 -22.65 -17.27 17.97
CA ALA A 42 -21.77 -17.57 16.84
C ALA A 42 -20.29 -17.42 17.25
N PRO A 43 -19.44 -18.46 17.06
CA PRO A 43 -18.05 -18.44 17.54
C PRO A 43 -17.23 -17.23 17.07
N LYS A 44 -17.48 -16.72 15.86
CA LYS A 44 -16.77 -15.57 15.29
C LYS A 44 -17.00 -14.25 16.02
N ARG A 45 -18.00 -14.17 16.90
CA ARG A 45 -18.21 -13.00 17.77
C ARG A 45 -17.20 -12.92 18.91
N PHE A 46 -16.59 -14.05 19.27
CA PHE A 46 -15.74 -14.18 20.46
C PHE A 46 -14.24 -14.27 20.15
N VAL A 47 -13.84 -14.12 18.88
CA VAL A 47 -12.43 -14.19 18.45
C VAL A 47 -11.74 -12.82 18.33
N TRP A 48 -12.38 -11.78 18.87
CA TRP A 48 -11.89 -10.41 18.84
C TRP A 48 -11.12 -10.11 20.12
N ASP A 49 -9.87 -9.72 19.96
CA ASP A 49 -9.04 -9.26 21.06
C ASP A 49 -9.13 -7.74 21.18
N TYR A 50 -9.35 -7.24 22.39
CA TYR A 50 -9.45 -5.81 22.66
C TYR A 50 -8.08 -5.25 23.04
N TRP A 51 -7.49 -4.56 22.09
CA TRP A 51 -6.15 -3.99 22.20
C TRP A 51 -6.28 -2.55 22.68
N ASN A 52 -5.84 -2.28 23.90
CA ASN A 52 -5.83 -0.96 24.49
C ASN A 52 -4.48 -0.69 25.16
N VAL A 53 -3.60 -0.02 24.40
CA VAL A 53 -2.32 0.46 24.91
C VAL A 53 -2.40 1.97 24.94
N ARG A 54 -2.29 2.53 26.16
CA ARG A 54 -2.39 3.96 26.41
C ARG A 54 -1.40 4.73 25.51
N ASP A 55 -1.88 5.83 24.93
CA ASP A 55 -1.10 6.71 24.05
C ASP A 55 -0.57 6.03 22.77
N GLN A 56 -1.14 4.88 22.40
CA GLN A 56 -0.80 4.17 21.15
C GLN A 56 -2.04 3.79 20.36
N TYR A 57 -2.94 3.00 20.95
CA TYR A 57 -4.11 2.52 20.22
C TYR A 57 -5.19 1.93 21.12
N ARG A 58 -6.41 1.99 20.59
CA ARG A 58 -7.61 1.34 21.13
C ARG A 58 -8.44 0.76 19.99
N LEU A 59 -8.49 -0.56 19.84
CA LEU A 59 -9.27 -1.23 18.79
C LEU A 59 -9.55 -2.70 19.11
N LEU A 60 -10.46 -3.31 18.34
CA LEU A 60 -10.67 -4.75 18.30
C LEU A 60 -9.88 -5.34 17.14
N ARG A 61 -9.21 -6.48 17.33
CA ARG A 61 -8.38 -7.12 16.30
C ARG A 61 -8.51 -8.64 16.31
N THR A 62 -8.39 -9.24 15.13
CA THR A 62 -8.29 -10.69 14.93
C THR A 62 -7.54 -10.99 13.62
N PRO A 63 -6.84 -12.13 13.47
CA PRO A 63 -6.21 -12.48 12.19
C PRO A 63 -7.26 -12.68 11.08
N ALA A 64 -7.13 -11.98 9.95
CA ALA A 64 -8.15 -12.02 8.89
C ALA A 64 -8.29 -13.42 8.26
N TYR A 65 -7.18 -14.15 8.11
CA TYR A 65 -7.16 -15.52 7.58
C TYR A 65 -7.98 -16.50 8.43
N HIS A 66 -7.98 -16.35 9.75
CA HIS A 66 -8.77 -17.19 10.65
C HIS A 66 -10.21 -16.72 10.79
N TYR A 67 -10.51 -15.47 10.44
CA TYR A 67 -11.86 -14.92 10.57
C TYR A 67 -12.78 -15.36 9.43
N PHE A 68 -12.36 -15.11 8.17
CA PHE A 68 -13.18 -15.37 6.99
C PHE A 68 -13.16 -16.83 6.55
N PRO A 69 -14.18 -17.31 5.82
CA PRO A 69 -14.13 -18.62 5.17
C PRO A 69 -12.93 -18.71 4.24
N GLU A 70 -12.18 -19.82 4.30
CA GLU A 70 -10.90 -19.97 3.60
C GLU A 70 -10.98 -19.64 2.11
N LYS A 71 -11.96 -20.20 1.39
CA LYS A 71 -12.15 -19.95 -0.04
C LYS A 71 -12.35 -18.46 -0.35
N LEU A 72 -13.12 -17.77 0.49
CA LEU A 72 -13.40 -16.34 0.33
C LEU A 72 -12.16 -15.50 0.63
N TYR A 73 -11.44 -15.83 1.70
CA TYR A 73 -10.18 -15.17 2.03
C TYR A 73 -9.15 -15.36 0.91
N MET A 74 -8.94 -16.58 0.42
CA MET A 74 -7.92 -16.85 -0.61
C MET A 74 -8.22 -16.14 -1.93
N ALA A 75 -9.50 -15.98 -2.28
CA ALA A 75 -9.90 -15.19 -3.44
C ALA A 75 -9.53 -13.70 -3.28
N PHE A 76 -9.81 -13.11 -2.11
CA PHE A 76 -9.41 -11.74 -1.79
C PHE A 76 -7.88 -11.57 -1.69
N HIS A 77 -7.20 -12.52 -1.05
CA HIS A 77 -5.74 -12.57 -0.95
C HIS A 77 -5.09 -12.54 -2.33
N LYS A 78 -5.62 -13.35 -3.27
CA LYS A 78 -5.18 -13.34 -4.67
C LYS A 78 -5.35 -11.97 -5.33
N ASP A 79 -6.46 -11.27 -5.08
CA ASP A 79 -6.65 -9.90 -5.60
C ASP A 79 -5.55 -8.95 -5.10
N LEU A 80 -5.28 -8.94 -3.79
CA LEU A 80 -4.22 -8.14 -3.17
C LEU A 80 -2.84 -8.47 -3.75
N VAL A 81 -2.47 -9.75 -3.74
CA VAL A 81 -1.14 -10.19 -4.18
C VAL A 81 -0.93 -9.91 -5.67
N MET A 82 -1.90 -10.18 -6.53
CA MET A 82 -1.78 -9.87 -7.96
C MET A 82 -1.70 -8.36 -8.21
N TRP A 83 -2.41 -7.56 -7.42
CA TRP A 83 -2.26 -6.11 -7.49
C TRP A 83 -0.86 -5.66 -7.06
N GLY A 84 -0.36 -6.18 -5.93
CA GLY A 84 0.98 -5.87 -5.40
C GLY A 84 2.09 -6.25 -6.38
N ARG A 85 1.98 -7.40 -7.04
CA ARG A 85 2.90 -7.83 -8.09
C ARG A 85 2.94 -6.85 -9.26
N ARG A 86 1.77 -6.46 -9.77
CA ARG A 86 1.64 -5.58 -10.94
C ARG A 86 2.05 -4.14 -10.65
N HIS A 87 1.79 -3.62 -9.45
CA HIS A 87 1.98 -2.20 -9.15
C HIS A 87 3.23 -1.91 -8.31
N LEU A 88 3.61 -2.82 -7.42
CA LEU A 88 4.69 -2.59 -6.46
C LEU A 88 5.91 -3.48 -6.72
N GLY A 89 5.76 -4.56 -7.49
CA GLY A 89 6.77 -5.61 -7.56
C GLY A 89 6.91 -6.37 -6.24
N CYS A 90 5.83 -6.50 -5.46
CA CYS A 90 5.84 -7.30 -4.23
C CYS A 90 5.16 -8.64 -4.49
N TRP A 91 5.83 -9.74 -4.16
CA TRP A 91 5.35 -11.08 -4.53
C TRP A 91 4.20 -11.57 -3.66
N ASP A 92 4.13 -11.12 -2.41
CA ASP A 92 3.15 -11.57 -1.43
C ASP A 92 2.81 -10.48 -0.39
N ILE A 93 1.95 -10.79 0.57
CA ILE A 93 1.65 -9.96 1.74
C ILE A 93 1.95 -10.68 3.05
N SER A 94 2.22 -9.93 4.11
CA SER A 94 2.25 -10.45 5.49
C SER A 94 0.88 -11.02 5.89
N PRO A 95 0.79 -11.96 6.84
CA PRO A 95 -0.48 -12.36 7.45
C PRO A 95 -1.28 -11.13 7.93
N PRO A 96 -2.43 -10.83 7.31
CA PRO A 96 -3.11 -9.57 7.55
C PRO A 96 -4.02 -9.66 8.77
N TRP A 97 -4.22 -8.51 9.37
CA TRP A 97 -5.12 -8.33 10.49
C TRP A 97 -6.45 -7.77 10.04
N LEU A 98 -7.53 -8.23 10.66
CA LEU A 98 -8.84 -7.61 10.60
C LEU A 98 -9.01 -6.77 11.86
N SER A 99 -9.29 -5.49 11.71
CA SER A 99 -9.48 -4.55 12.81
C SER A 99 -10.84 -3.87 12.73
N CYS A 100 -11.53 -3.78 13.86
CA CYS A 100 -12.79 -3.07 14.03
C CYS A 100 -12.60 -1.91 15.02
N TYR A 101 -13.12 -0.75 14.64
CA TYR A 101 -13.09 0.47 15.44
C TYR A 101 -14.53 0.95 15.64
N ILE A 102 -14.96 0.98 16.89
CA ILE A 102 -16.23 1.53 17.37
C ILE A 102 -15.95 2.85 18.12
N ASP A 103 -16.92 3.38 18.85
CA ASP A 103 -16.83 4.64 19.55
C ASP A 103 -15.58 4.69 20.45
N GLY A 104 -14.86 5.78 20.31
CA GLY A 104 -13.62 6.01 21.03
C GLY A 104 -12.42 5.22 20.50
N CYS A 105 -12.54 4.23 19.62
CA CYS A 105 -11.38 3.52 19.06
C CYS A 105 -10.49 4.45 18.21
N TYR A 106 -9.17 4.26 18.25
CA TYR A 106 -8.17 5.10 17.57
C TYR A 106 -6.85 4.35 17.41
N GLN A 107 -5.94 4.93 16.63
CA GLN A 107 -4.54 4.55 16.60
C GLN A 107 -3.71 5.83 16.44
N ASP A 108 -2.89 6.17 17.42
CA ASP A 108 -2.01 7.33 17.37
C ASP A 108 -0.89 7.14 16.35
N LEU A 109 -0.14 8.22 16.10
CA LEU A 109 0.94 8.22 15.11
C LEU A 109 2.04 7.22 15.48
N HIS A 110 2.35 6.33 14.54
CA HIS A 110 3.40 5.31 14.64
C HIS A 110 3.99 5.03 13.26
N SER A 111 5.06 4.23 13.22
CA SER A 111 5.66 3.71 11.99
C SER A 111 5.76 2.19 12.09
N ASP A 112 5.60 1.50 10.97
CA ASP A 112 5.53 0.03 10.93
C ASP A 112 6.88 -0.65 10.58
N VAL A 113 7.99 0.03 10.83
CA VAL A 113 9.32 -0.52 10.50
C VAL A 113 9.63 -1.73 11.39
N PRO A 114 10.13 -2.87 10.84
CA PRO A 114 10.66 -3.08 9.49
C PRO A 114 9.75 -3.91 8.54
N HIS A 115 8.42 -3.88 8.65
CA HIS A 115 7.52 -4.92 8.11
C HIS A 115 7.32 -5.03 6.57
N GLY A 116 8.16 -4.38 5.75
CA GLY A 116 8.13 -4.46 4.28
C GLY A 116 8.18 -3.07 3.62
N PRO A 117 8.28 -3.00 2.28
CA PRO A 117 8.39 -1.73 1.56
C PRO A 117 7.08 -0.91 1.51
N TRP A 118 5.92 -1.56 1.69
CA TRP A 118 4.61 -0.92 1.57
C TRP A 118 3.62 -1.46 2.61
N ALA A 119 3.01 -0.58 3.39
CA ALA A 119 1.83 -0.90 4.20
C ALA A 119 0.56 -0.76 3.37
N PHE A 120 -0.48 -1.50 3.74
CA PHE A 120 -1.81 -1.34 3.16
C PHE A 120 -2.93 -1.36 4.19
N VAL A 121 -3.98 -0.62 3.88
CA VAL A 121 -5.27 -0.64 4.58
C VAL A 121 -6.36 -0.81 3.54
N TYR A 122 -7.09 -1.92 3.63
CA TYR A 122 -8.25 -2.23 2.80
C TYR A 122 -9.53 -2.11 3.61
N SER A 123 -10.45 -1.24 3.19
CA SER A 123 -11.67 -0.95 3.97
C SER A 123 -12.86 -1.83 3.58
N LEU A 124 -13.45 -2.44 4.61
CA LEU A 124 -14.76 -3.10 4.61
C LEU A 124 -15.77 -2.29 5.43
N SER A 125 -15.46 -1.02 5.74
CA SER A 125 -16.37 -0.15 6.50
C SER A 125 -17.68 0.10 5.73
N PRO A 126 -18.78 0.48 6.40
CA PRO A 126 -20.07 0.66 5.74
C PRO A 126 -19.98 1.64 4.57
N GLN A 127 -20.76 1.42 3.51
CA GLN A 127 -20.85 2.37 2.39
C GLN A 127 -21.36 3.75 2.83
N LYS A 128 -22.17 3.78 3.88
CA LYS A 128 -22.68 4.98 4.54
C LYS A 128 -22.30 4.91 6.02
N PRO A 129 -21.08 5.35 6.39
CA PRO A 129 -20.66 5.40 7.78
C PRO A 129 -21.63 6.22 8.63
N LYS A 130 -22.00 5.70 9.81
CA LYS A 130 -22.79 6.44 10.82
C LYS A 130 -21.90 7.13 11.86
N TYR A 131 -20.59 7.01 11.71
CA TYR A 131 -19.59 7.57 12.61
C TYR A 131 -18.82 8.73 11.96
N ARG A 132 -18.17 9.52 12.82
CA ARG A 132 -17.15 10.50 12.42
C ARG A 132 -15.75 9.95 12.69
N GLY A 133 -14.76 10.52 12.01
CA GLY A 133 -13.37 10.10 12.15
C GLY A 133 -13.05 8.80 11.41
N GLY A 134 -12.09 8.03 11.92
CA GLY A 134 -11.66 6.78 11.30
C GLY A 134 -10.85 6.94 10.00
N GLU A 135 -10.49 8.16 9.61
CA GLU A 135 -9.57 8.35 8.49
C GLU A 135 -8.17 7.84 8.86
N THR A 136 -7.51 7.17 7.90
CA THR A 136 -6.08 6.92 8.00
C THR A 136 -5.36 8.25 7.79
N LEU A 137 -4.53 8.63 8.75
CA LEU A 137 -3.68 9.82 8.70
C LEU A 137 -2.28 9.38 8.30
N VAL A 138 -1.66 10.05 7.34
CA VAL A 138 -0.25 9.84 6.98
C VAL A 138 0.42 11.20 6.96
N LEU A 139 1.50 11.38 7.73
CA LEU A 139 2.24 12.64 7.77
C LEU A 139 2.75 13.01 6.37
N SER A 140 2.62 14.28 6.00
CA SER A 140 3.11 14.81 4.74
C SER A 140 4.63 15.03 4.77
N ASP A 141 5.28 15.06 3.60
CA ASP A 141 6.72 15.34 3.51
C ASP A 141 7.03 16.76 4.03
N GLY A 142 6.11 17.70 3.81
CA GLY A 142 6.22 19.05 4.35
C GLY A 142 6.14 19.11 5.87
N ALA A 143 5.46 18.16 6.53
CA ALA A 143 5.50 18.05 7.99
C ALA A 143 6.82 17.44 8.47
N LEU A 144 7.33 16.43 7.78
CA LEU A 144 8.59 15.76 8.11
C LEU A 144 9.83 16.66 7.87
N ASN A 145 9.74 17.59 6.92
CA ASN A 145 10.79 18.54 6.60
C ASN A 145 10.31 20.00 6.72
N PHE A 146 9.66 20.31 7.84
CA PHE A 146 8.93 21.56 8.05
C PHE A 146 9.76 22.82 7.80
N TRP A 147 10.94 22.93 8.40
CA TRP A 147 11.76 24.14 8.34
C TRP A 147 12.44 24.36 6.99
N SER A 148 12.79 23.30 6.25
CA SER A 148 13.43 23.43 4.93
C SER A 148 12.48 24.06 3.90
N SER A 149 11.17 23.91 4.11
CA SER A 149 10.14 24.49 3.24
C SER A 149 9.93 25.99 3.45
N SER A 150 10.73 26.65 4.30
CA SER A 150 10.61 28.07 4.68
C SER A 150 9.16 28.41 5.03
N PRO A 151 8.65 27.94 6.19
CA PRO A 151 7.27 28.16 6.58
C PRO A 151 7.03 29.67 6.70
N GLY A 152 6.42 30.26 5.68
CA GLY A 152 6.02 31.67 5.69
C GLY A 152 4.96 31.95 6.75
N SER A 153 4.39 33.16 6.73
CA SER A 153 3.37 33.62 7.68
C SER A 153 1.97 33.02 7.46
N THR A 154 1.86 31.79 6.93
CA THR A 154 0.58 31.13 6.65
C THR A 154 0.21 30.22 7.80
N ASP A 155 -0.96 30.44 8.40
CA ASP A 155 -1.51 29.55 9.43
C ASP A 155 -1.67 28.13 8.89
N ARG A 156 -1.30 27.15 9.73
CA ARG A 156 -1.28 25.73 9.37
C ARG A 156 -2.09 24.93 10.38
N GLU A 157 -3.09 24.24 9.86
CA GLU A 157 -3.95 23.33 10.62
C GLU A 157 -3.64 21.87 10.28
N LEU A 158 -4.27 20.91 10.98
CA LEU A 158 -4.02 19.47 10.82
C LEU A 158 -3.97 19.01 9.35
N ASP A 159 -4.86 19.51 8.49
CA ASP A 159 -4.91 19.14 7.07
C ASP A 159 -3.68 19.57 6.25
N SER A 160 -2.89 20.52 6.74
CA SER A 160 -1.62 20.90 6.13
C SER A 160 -0.47 19.95 6.50
N PHE A 161 -0.61 19.20 7.59
CA PHE A 161 0.42 18.30 8.11
C PHE A 161 0.22 16.84 7.71
N VAL A 162 -1.02 16.44 7.40
CA VAL A 162 -1.34 15.03 7.11
C VAL A 162 -2.19 14.91 5.85
N THR A 163 -1.95 13.83 5.11
CA THR A 163 -2.95 13.35 4.15
C THR A 163 -3.96 12.49 4.91
N ARG A 164 -5.24 12.81 4.77
CA ARG A 164 -6.34 12.01 5.32
C ARG A 164 -6.95 11.12 4.25
N VAL A 165 -7.00 9.82 4.50
CA VAL A 165 -7.66 8.84 3.62
C VAL A 165 -8.90 8.30 4.31
N SER A 166 -10.07 8.69 3.78
CA SER A 166 -11.36 8.17 4.26
C SER A 166 -11.47 6.66 4.00
N PRO A 167 -11.98 5.86 4.97
CA PRO A 167 -12.07 4.41 4.88
C PRO A 167 -13.29 3.98 4.05
N GLN A 168 -13.42 4.49 2.82
CA GLN A 168 -14.55 4.16 1.94
C GLN A 168 -14.61 2.65 1.66
N PHE A 169 -15.81 2.09 1.64
CA PHE A 169 -16.03 0.68 1.33
C PHE A 169 -15.31 0.26 0.03
N ASN A 170 -14.61 -0.86 0.05
CA ASN A 170 -13.87 -1.43 -1.07
C ASN A 170 -12.76 -0.50 -1.62
N ARG A 171 -12.15 0.30 -0.75
CA ARG A 171 -10.93 1.06 -1.03
C ARG A 171 -9.71 0.30 -0.51
N LEU A 172 -8.73 0.08 -1.39
CA LEU A 172 -7.36 -0.22 -1.00
C LEU A 172 -6.58 1.09 -0.86
N THR A 173 -5.88 1.28 0.26
CA THR A 173 -4.92 2.36 0.49
C THR A 173 -3.55 1.75 0.71
N VAL A 174 -2.53 2.25 0.03
CA VAL A 174 -1.15 1.75 0.12
C VAL A 174 -0.21 2.92 0.31
N PHE A 175 0.74 2.80 1.24
CA PHE A 175 1.66 3.88 1.57
C PHE A 175 2.98 3.34 2.13
N ASP A 176 3.97 4.22 2.21
CA ASP A 176 5.27 3.90 2.78
C ASP A 176 5.19 3.73 4.32
N PRO A 177 5.48 2.53 4.87
CA PRO A 177 5.30 2.24 6.30
C PRO A 177 6.24 3.01 7.23
N ARG A 178 7.30 3.61 6.67
CA ARG A 178 8.27 4.42 7.43
C ARG A 178 7.72 5.79 7.77
N ARG A 179 6.70 6.26 7.03
CA ARG A 179 6.05 7.53 7.32
C ARG A 179 5.18 7.37 8.57
N PRO A 180 5.29 8.28 9.55
CA PRO A 180 4.38 8.29 10.69
C PRO A 180 2.92 8.38 10.22
N HIS A 181 2.09 7.48 10.72
CA HIS A 181 0.70 7.36 10.32
C HIS A 181 -0.16 6.83 11.48
N GLY A 182 -1.48 6.99 11.37
CA GLY A 182 -2.42 6.59 12.42
C GLY A 182 -3.86 6.53 11.92
N VAL A 183 -4.79 6.36 12.85
CA VAL A 183 -6.24 6.34 12.59
C VAL A 183 -6.91 7.34 13.53
N ARG A 184 -7.56 8.34 12.95
CA ARG A 184 -8.34 9.32 13.72
C ARG A 184 -9.42 8.60 14.52
N ARG A 185 -9.64 9.06 15.76
CA ARG A 185 -10.65 8.52 16.67
C ARG A 185 -12.01 8.38 15.97
N VAL A 186 -12.62 7.20 16.08
CA VAL A 186 -13.98 6.90 15.62
C VAL A 186 -14.95 7.37 16.70
N GLU A 187 -16.03 8.05 16.30
CA GLU A 187 -17.02 8.61 17.22
C GLU A 187 -18.45 8.39 16.72
N GLY A 188 -19.36 8.04 17.62
CA GLY A 188 -20.81 7.97 17.41
C GLY A 188 -21.36 6.59 17.02
N VAL A 189 -20.62 5.50 17.24
CA VAL A 189 -21.08 4.16 16.90
C VAL A 189 -20.60 3.09 17.88
N ASP A 190 -21.52 2.37 18.51
CA ASP A 190 -21.18 1.23 19.39
C ASP A 190 -21.34 -0.14 18.71
N ASP A 191 -22.21 -0.21 17.70
CA ASP A 191 -22.47 -1.45 16.96
C ASP A 191 -21.27 -1.81 16.05
N PRO A 192 -20.64 -2.98 16.21
CA PRO A 192 -19.55 -3.44 15.35
C PRO A 192 -19.91 -3.49 13.86
N MET A 193 -21.19 -3.67 13.49
CA MET A 193 -21.64 -3.63 12.09
C MET A 193 -21.53 -2.23 11.49
N ASP A 194 -21.76 -1.19 12.29
CA ASP A 194 -21.71 0.19 11.84
C ASP A 194 -20.30 0.80 11.97
N GLY A 195 -19.38 0.14 12.68
CA GLY A 195 -18.00 0.59 12.92
C GLY A 195 -17.08 0.60 11.70
N ARG A 196 -15.88 1.18 11.85
CA ARG A 196 -14.83 1.13 10.82
C ARG A 196 -14.18 -0.25 10.85
N LEU A 197 -14.30 -0.99 9.75
CA LEU A 197 -13.76 -2.33 9.58
C LEU A 197 -12.70 -2.32 8.48
N VAL A 198 -11.48 -2.78 8.78
CA VAL A 198 -10.38 -2.80 7.82
C VAL A 198 -9.56 -4.09 7.89
N VAL A 199 -9.08 -4.54 6.75
CA VAL A 199 -8.00 -5.52 6.63
C VAL A 199 -6.70 -4.77 6.38
N HIS A 200 -5.65 -5.03 7.14
CA HIS A 200 -4.38 -4.33 7.01
C HIS A 200 -3.17 -5.23 7.24
N GLY A 201 -2.04 -4.82 6.68
CA GLY A 201 -0.77 -5.53 6.72
C GLY A 201 0.23 -4.89 5.77
N TRP A 202 1.23 -5.66 5.34
CA TRP A 202 2.31 -5.17 4.49
C TRP A 202 2.46 -6.01 3.23
N PHE A 203 2.76 -5.36 2.12
CA PHE A 203 3.32 -6.06 0.97
C PHE A 203 4.77 -6.42 1.25
N SER A 204 5.16 -7.63 0.86
CA SER A 204 6.44 -8.24 1.20
C SER A 204 7.09 -8.89 -0.01
N GLN A 205 8.33 -9.34 0.17
CA GLN A 205 9.10 -10.06 -0.86
C GLN A 205 9.20 -9.26 -2.17
N PRO A 206 9.91 -8.10 -2.15
CA PRO A 206 10.15 -7.34 -3.37
C PRO A 206 10.86 -8.24 -4.39
N LYS A 207 10.21 -8.46 -5.54
CA LYS A 207 10.66 -9.31 -6.62
C LYS A 207 10.13 -8.83 -7.96
N THR A 208 10.96 -8.91 -8.99
CA THR A 208 10.53 -8.65 -10.36
C THR A 208 9.33 -9.53 -10.74
N TYR A 209 8.26 -8.89 -11.18
CA TYR A 209 7.08 -9.55 -11.71
C TYR A 209 7.05 -9.41 -13.23
N VAL A 210 6.76 -10.52 -13.92
CA VAL A 210 6.73 -10.60 -15.39
C VAL A 210 5.39 -11.19 -15.83
N GLU A 211 4.67 -10.47 -16.69
CA GLU A 211 3.41 -10.87 -17.28
C GLU A 211 3.56 -10.87 -18.81
N GLY A 212 3.72 -12.06 -19.39
CA GLY A 212 3.94 -12.21 -20.82
C GLY A 212 4.83 -13.41 -21.15
N PRO A 213 5.21 -13.56 -22.43
CA PRO A 213 5.95 -14.71 -22.94
C PRO A 213 7.45 -14.72 -22.61
N LEU A 214 8.05 -13.61 -22.15
CA LEU A 214 9.48 -13.61 -21.80
C LEU A 214 9.75 -14.44 -20.54
N PRO A 215 10.70 -15.39 -20.56
CA PRO A 215 11.06 -16.16 -19.37
C PRO A 215 11.65 -15.28 -18.26
N GLY A 216 11.16 -15.44 -17.02
CA GLY A 216 11.59 -14.64 -15.87
C GLY A 216 13.10 -14.61 -15.67
N ALA A 217 13.78 -15.75 -15.74
CA ALA A 217 15.24 -15.83 -15.58
C ALA A 217 16.02 -15.04 -16.65
N ARG A 218 15.48 -14.93 -17.87
CA ARG A 218 16.08 -14.12 -18.94
C ARG A 218 15.88 -12.63 -18.69
N VAL A 219 14.69 -12.25 -18.22
CA VAL A 219 14.37 -10.88 -17.83
C VAL A 219 15.27 -10.44 -16.68
N GLU A 220 15.37 -11.22 -15.61
CA GLU A 220 16.22 -10.92 -14.45
C GLU A 220 17.68 -10.73 -14.84
N LYS A 221 18.24 -11.59 -15.70
CA LYS A 221 19.62 -11.45 -16.18
C LYS A 221 19.88 -10.09 -16.84
N LEU A 222 18.95 -9.64 -17.69
CA LEU A 222 19.10 -8.36 -18.42
C LEU A 222 18.89 -7.15 -17.52
N LEU A 223 17.94 -7.23 -16.59
CA LEU A 223 17.71 -6.17 -15.61
C LEU A 223 18.87 -6.05 -14.62
N ASN A 224 19.51 -7.16 -14.25
CA ASN A 224 20.71 -7.13 -13.40
C ASN A 224 21.90 -6.51 -14.13
N ALA A 225 22.11 -6.80 -15.41
CA ALA A 225 23.14 -6.10 -16.18
C ALA A 225 22.89 -4.58 -16.27
N ALA A 226 21.62 -4.17 -16.34
CA ALA A 226 21.25 -2.75 -16.27
C ALA A 226 21.47 -2.15 -14.87
N LEU A 227 21.23 -2.93 -13.81
CA LEU A 227 21.54 -2.53 -12.43
C LEU A 227 23.05 -2.36 -12.22
N ASP A 228 23.87 -3.30 -12.71
CA ASP A 228 25.33 -3.20 -12.67
C ASP A 228 25.81 -1.92 -13.36
N ARG A 229 25.18 -1.58 -14.50
CA ARG A 229 25.46 -0.34 -15.21
C ARG A 229 25.09 0.90 -14.38
N ILE A 230 23.93 0.89 -13.70
CA ILE A 230 23.53 1.97 -12.79
C ILE A 230 24.57 2.14 -11.67
N LEU A 231 24.99 1.06 -11.03
CA LEU A 231 25.93 1.09 -9.91
C LEU A 231 27.34 1.53 -10.33
N ASN A 232 27.74 1.28 -11.58
CA ASN A 232 29.06 1.64 -12.09
C ASN A 232 29.12 3.02 -12.76
N GLU A 233 28.04 3.45 -13.43
CA GLU A 233 28.03 4.70 -14.22
C GLU A 233 27.40 5.89 -13.48
N LEU A 234 26.53 5.64 -12.50
CA LEU A 234 25.86 6.70 -11.75
C LEU A 234 26.48 6.86 -10.36
N ASP A 235 26.67 8.11 -9.95
CA ASP A 235 27.00 8.45 -8.57
C ASP A 235 25.73 8.29 -7.72
N VAL A 236 25.55 7.10 -7.15
CA VAL A 236 24.41 6.74 -6.30
C VAL A 236 24.78 7.09 -4.85
N PRO A 237 24.11 8.06 -4.21
CA PRO A 237 24.37 8.40 -2.82
C PRO A 237 24.15 7.20 -1.90
N ALA A 238 25.02 7.05 -0.91
CA ALA A 238 24.92 5.96 0.07
C ALA A 238 23.77 6.15 1.06
N ASP A 239 23.23 7.36 1.20
CA ASP A 239 22.20 7.75 2.15
C ASP A 239 20.78 7.74 1.56
N LEU A 240 20.55 6.96 0.50
CA LEU A 240 19.24 6.82 -0.11
C LEU A 240 18.37 5.81 0.64
N TRP A 241 17.13 6.22 0.89
CA TRP A 241 16.11 5.41 1.54
C TRP A 241 14.88 5.28 0.65
N GLY A 242 14.33 4.07 0.52
CA GLY A 242 12.97 3.84 0.01
C GLY A 242 12.84 2.86 -1.12
N THR A 243 11.70 2.91 -1.79
CA THR A 243 11.36 1.95 -2.82
C THR A 243 11.00 2.65 -4.12
N LEU A 244 11.50 2.12 -5.22
CA LEU A 244 11.13 2.50 -6.57
C LEU A 244 10.55 1.28 -7.27
N ALA A 245 9.32 1.35 -7.75
CA ALA A 245 8.79 0.35 -8.68
C ALA A 245 8.79 0.92 -10.10
N VAL A 246 9.54 0.29 -11.00
CA VAL A 246 9.61 0.63 -12.42
C VAL A 246 8.73 -0.32 -13.22
N GLY A 247 7.85 0.23 -14.05
CA GLY A 247 7.04 -0.52 -15.01
C GLY A 247 7.62 -0.44 -16.40
N LEU A 248 7.84 -1.59 -17.05
CA LEU A 248 8.30 -1.68 -18.44
C LEU A 248 7.27 -2.41 -19.30
N SER A 249 6.87 -1.80 -20.41
CA SER A 249 6.13 -2.46 -21.49
C SER A 249 7.11 -2.85 -22.59
N VAL A 250 7.34 -4.13 -22.80
CA VAL A 250 8.26 -4.66 -23.81
C VAL A 250 7.46 -5.12 -25.03
N GLY A 251 7.82 -4.60 -26.20
CA GLY A 251 7.24 -4.99 -27.48
C GLY A 251 7.64 -6.40 -27.91
N LYS A 252 6.95 -6.93 -28.94
CA LYS A 252 7.27 -8.24 -29.54
C LYS A 252 8.68 -8.28 -30.15
N ASP A 253 9.17 -7.11 -30.57
CA ASP A 253 10.51 -6.91 -31.12
C ASP A 253 11.62 -6.95 -30.05
N GLY A 254 11.25 -7.00 -28.77
CA GLY A 254 12.17 -7.02 -27.64
C GLY A 254 12.53 -5.63 -27.10
N ARG A 255 12.05 -4.55 -27.72
CA ARG A 255 12.36 -3.19 -27.27
C ARG A 255 11.38 -2.73 -26.20
N VAL A 256 11.86 -1.94 -25.23
CA VAL A 256 10.98 -1.29 -24.25
C VAL A 256 10.21 -0.17 -24.95
N ALA A 257 8.91 -0.39 -25.17
CA ALA A 257 8.00 0.58 -25.77
C ALA A 257 7.58 1.68 -24.78
N ARG A 258 7.58 1.38 -23.48
CA ARG A 258 7.27 2.35 -22.41
C ARG A 258 7.99 1.97 -21.13
N ALA A 259 8.61 2.95 -20.49
CA ALA A 259 9.13 2.86 -19.13
C ALA A 259 8.49 3.95 -18.27
N GLU A 260 8.03 3.60 -17.07
CA GLU A 260 7.40 4.54 -16.15
C GLU A 260 7.62 4.18 -14.69
N TYR A 261 7.53 5.18 -13.80
CA TYR A 261 7.42 4.91 -12.37
C TYR A 261 6.01 4.42 -12.06
N ARG A 262 5.91 3.23 -11.46
CA ARG A 262 4.68 2.74 -10.84
C ARG A 262 4.50 3.38 -9.47
N THR A 263 5.56 3.34 -8.67
CA THR A 263 5.65 3.95 -7.34
C THR A 263 7.05 4.47 -7.09
N ARG A 264 7.18 5.50 -6.25
CA ARG A 264 8.47 6.10 -5.88
C ARG A 264 8.37 6.74 -4.50
N THR A 265 9.18 6.26 -3.56
CA THR A 265 9.31 6.83 -2.21
C THR A 265 10.76 7.11 -1.84
N VAL A 266 11.65 7.11 -2.84
CA VAL A 266 13.08 7.30 -2.64
C VAL A 266 13.36 8.72 -2.14
N LYS A 267 14.09 8.81 -1.03
CA LYS A 267 14.55 10.05 -0.40
C LYS A 267 16.06 9.96 -0.14
N ASP A 268 16.76 11.08 -0.24
CA ASP A 268 18.15 11.21 0.24
C ASP A 268 18.20 11.54 1.75
N GLY A 269 19.40 11.68 2.32
CA GLY A 269 19.60 12.01 3.73
C GLY A 269 19.08 13.40 4.14
N THR A 270 18.70 14.25 3.17
CA THR A 270 18.04 15.54 3.41
C THR A 270 16.52 15.47 3.36
N GLY A 271 15.96 14.28 3.06
CA GLY A 271 14.53 14.05 2.90
C GLY A 271 13.99 14.51 1.54
N GLN A 272 14.86 14.78 0.56
CA GLN A 272 14.46 15.21 -0.79
C GLN A 272 14.42 14.03 -1.77
N GLU A 273 13.56 14.11 -2.79
CA GLU A 273 13.56 13.10 -3.87
C GLU A 273 14.77 13.34 -4.79
N PRO A 274 15.64 12.34 -5.04
CA PRO A 274 16.81 12.50 -5.92
C PRO A 274 16.38 12.43 -7.39
N THR A 275 15.56 13.38 -7.85
CA THR A 275 14.85 13.32 -9.15
C THR A 275 15.78 13.12 -10.35
N ARG A 276 16.99 13.71 -10.34
CA ARG A 276 17.97 13.52 -11.43
C ARG A 276 18.42 12.07 -11.53
N LEU A 277 18.80 11.47 -10.40
CA LEU A 277 19.22 10.08 -10.34
C LEU A 277 18.10 9.14 -10.79
N LEU A 278 16.87 9.33 -10.28
CA LEU A 278 15.73 8.48 -10.64
C LEU A 278 15.46 8.52 -12.16
N LYS A 279 15.58 9.70 -12.79
CA LYS A 279 15.42 9.86 -14.25
C LYS A 279 16.47 9.09 -15.04
N GLU A 280 17.73 9.12 -14.61
CA GLU A 280 18.79 8.35 -15.28
C GLU A 280 18.60 6.84 -15.08
N ILE A 281 18.19 6.39 -13.89
CA ILE A 281 17.81 5.00 -13.64
C ILE A 281 16.71 4.56 -14.61
N LEU A 282 15.63 5.34 -14.73
CA LEU A 282 14.52 5.03 -15.63
C LEU A 282 14.98 4.96 -17.10
N LYS A 283 15.87 5.87 -17.50
CA LYS A 283 16.45 5.91 -18.86
C LYS A 283 17.30 4.68 -19.15
N ILE A 284 18.10 4.22 -18.20
CA ILE A 284 18.91 3.00 -18.35
C ILE A 284 17.99 1.79 -18.54
N TYR A 285 16.95 1.64 -17.71
CA TYR A 285 15.98 0.54 -17.88
C TYR A 285 15.16 0.65 -19.17
N ALA A 286 14.85 1.86 -19.62
CA ALA A 286 14.16 2.08 -20.90
C ALA A 286 15.02 1.69 -22.13
N ALA A 287 16.34 1.64 -21.98
CA ALA A 287 17.26 1.27 -23.05
C ALA A 287 17.57 -0.24 -23.09
N VAL A 288 17.03 -1.04 -22.17
CA VAL A 288 17.26 -2.49 -22.15
C VAL A 288 16.59 -3.14 -23.36
N GLU A 289 17.34 -3.96 -24.09
CA GLU A 289 16.81 -4.78 -25.17
C GLU A 289 16.62 -6.23 -24.69
N PHE A 290 15.41 -6.75 -24.89
CA PHE A 290 15.01 -8.12 -24.57
C PHE A 290 14.99 -8.98 -25.83
N PRO A 291 14.98 -10.33 -25.70
CA PRO A 291 14.73 -11.21 -26.82
C PRO A 291 13.35 -10.94 -27.44
N ARG A 292 13.21 -11.21 -28.74
CA ARG A 292 11.90 -11.20 -29.39
C ARG A 292 10.97 -12.23 -28.76
N ALA A 293 9.69 -11.92 -28.72
CA ALA A 293 8.67 -12.80 -28.17
C ALA A 293 7.36 -12.76 -28.99
N THR A 294 6.48 -13.72 -28.73
CA THR A 294 5.22 -13.91 -29.49
C THR A 294 4.19 -12.81 -29.21
N SER A 295 4.23 -12.21 -28.03
CA SER A 295 3.39 -11.10 -27.58
C SER A 295 4.17 -10.11 -26.71
N ALA A 296 3.53 -8.97 -26.41
CA ALA A 296 4.12 -7.99 -25.50
C ALA A 296 4.28 -8.58 -24.10
N THR A 297 5.31 -8.14 -23.39
CA THR A 297 5.55 -8.49 -21.98
C THR A 297 5.48 -7.25 -21.11
N TRP A 298 4.86 -7.38 -19.96
CA TRP A 298 4.84 -6.36 -18.92
C TRP A 298 5.73 -6.77 -17.76
N ILE A 299 6.55 -5.84 -17.28
CA ILE A 299 7.50 -6.08 -16.20
C ILE A 299 7.29 -5.02 -15.12
N THR A 300 7.25 -5.45 -13.87
CA THR A 300 7.32 -4.57 -12.70
C THR A 300 8.56 -4.92 -11.90
N LEU A 301 9.51 -3.99 -11.87
CA LEU A 301 10.82 -4.13 -11.22
C LEU A 301 10.85 -3.27 -9.95
N PRO A 302 10.92 -3.88 -8.76
CA PRO A 302 11.19 -3.15 -7.52
C PRO A 302 12.69 -2.93 -7.33
N LEU A 303 13.07 -1.72 -6.92
CA LEU A 303 14.40 -1.38 -6.42
C LEU A 303 14.25 -0.87 -4.99
N ILE A 304 15.06 -1.41 -4.08
CA ILE A 304 15.06 -1.08 -2.66
C ILE A 304 16.35 -0.30 -2.37
N PHE A 305 16.21 0.84 -1.69
CA PHE A 305 17.28 1.71 -1.25
C PHE A 305 17.28 1.70 0.28
N GLU A 306 18.32 1.10 0.86
CA GLU A 306 18.53 0.96 2.30
C GLU A 306 20.04 1.19 2.54
N PRO A 307 20.43 2.25 3.26
CA PRO A 307 21.81 2.51 3.66
C PRO A 307 22.36 1.48 4.64
#